data_AF-A0A954Z6T4-F1
#
_entry.id   AF-A0A954Z6T4-F1
#
_cell.length_a   1.000
_cell.length_b   1.000
_cell.length_c   1.000
_cell.angle_alpha   90.00
_cell.angle_beta   90.00
_cell.angle_gamma   90.00
#
_symmetry.space_group_name_H-M   'P 1'
#
loop_
_entity.id
_entity.type
_entity.pdbx_description
1 polymer ?
#
loop_
_entity_poly.entity_id
_entity_poly.type
_entity_poly.pdbx_seq_one_letter_code
_entity_poly.pdbx_strand_id
1 'polypeptide(L)'
;PLPWTGDFADGLGNKISMLAYANPTKIADERQRGDGYGLVRFNKLTRQATIECWPRFADVGDGDAAQFAGWPVTIALEDNDGRKPVAWLPTLEFTHLDRPVVQVIDADSDEILYTFRISGKQFRPPVYRTGLYRVRYGADGPDRELARLLTATTAETTPLQIDR
;
A
#
# COMPACT_ATOMS: atom_id res chain seq x y z
N PRO A 1 -6.50 21.07 -8.93
CA PRO A 1 -5.25 20.55 -8.33
C PRO A 1 -4.41 21.72 -7.82
N LEU A 2 -3.62 21.53 -6.75
CA LEU A 2 -2.71 22.57 -6.25
C LEU A 2 -1.57 22.81 -7.25
N PRO A 3 -0.98 24.01 -7.34
CA PRO A 3 0.01 24.32 -8.37
C PRO A 3 1.32 23.53 -8.29
N TRP A 4 1.71 23.03 -7.11
CA TRP A 4 2.95 22.26 -6.93
C TRP A 4 2.72 20.77 -6.65
N THR A 5 1.61 20.19 -7.13
CA THR A 5 1.39 18.73 -7.13
C THR A 5 1.87 18.08 -8.43
N GLY A 6 2.26 16.81 -8.38
CA GLY A 6 2.77 16.07 -9.54
C GLY A 6 4.08 15.33 -9.24
N ASP A 7 4.76 14.90 -10.29
CA ASP A 7 6.00 14.12 -10.17
C ASP A 7 7.23 15.02 -10.14
N PHE A 8 8.11 14.79 -9.17
CA PHE A 8 9.33 15.58 -8.93
C PHE A 8 10.50 14.67 -8.57
N ALA A 9 11.70 15.26 -8.54
CA ALA A 9 12.84 14.70 -7.82
C ALA A 9 13.03 15.50 -6.52
N ASP A 10 13.21 14.83 -5.38
CA ASP A 10 13.56 15.48 -4.13
C ASP A 10 15.01 16.03 -4.16
N GLY A 11 15.45 16.68 -3.08
CA GLY A 11 16.79 17.26 -2.98
C GLY A 11 17.95 16.24 -3.02
N LEU A 12 17.64 14.95 -2.92
CA LEU A 12 18.61 13.85 -3.01
C LEU A 12 18.52 13.12 -4.37
N GLY A 13 17.62 13.55 -5.27
CA GLY A 13 17.39 12.94 -6.57
C GLY A 13 16.42 11.75 -6.55
N ASN A 14 15.77 11.44 -5.42
CA ASN A 14 14.75 10.41 -5.37
C ASN A 14 13.49 10.89 -6.09
N LYS A 15 12.85 10.01 -6.87
CA LYS A 15 11.58 10.31 -7.50
C LYS A 15 10.47 10.33 -6.44
N ILE A 16 9.69 11.40 -6.42
CA ILE A 16 8.54 11.56 -5.52
C ILE A 16 7.32 12.02 -6.33
N SER A 17 6.13 11.71 -5.82
CA SER A 17 4.87 12.28 -6.32
C SER A 17 4.25 13.11 -5.20
N MET A 18 4.13 14.41 -5.43
CA MET A 18 3.53 15.36 -4.49
C MET A 18 2.01 15.34 -4.65
N LEU A 19 1.31 14.74 -3.67
CA LEU A 19 -0.15 14.63 -3.68
C LEU A 19 -0.85 15.86 -3.10
N ALA A 20 -0.31 16.43 -2.03
CA ALA A 20 -0.76 17.65 -1.38
C ALA A 20 0.37 18.29 -0.57
N TYR A 21 0.28 19.59 -0.30
CA TYR A 21 1.23 20.33 0.53
C TYR A 21 0.54 21.50 1.22
N ALA A 22 1.14 22.02 2.29
CA ALA A 22 0.64 23.18 3.03
C ALA A 22 1.80 24.13 3.34
N ASN A 23 2.22 24.91 2.34
CA ASN A 23 3.33 25.85 2.49
C ASN A 23 2.84 27.17 3.13
N PRO A 24 3.60 27.78 4.05
CA PRO A 24 3.27 29.10 4.60
C PRO A 24 3.24 30.16 3.51
N THR A 25 2.24 31.03 3.54
CA THR A 25 2.15 32.19 2.64
C THR A 25 2.66 33.47 3.30
N LYS A 26 2.38 33.66 4.60
CA LYS A 26 2.78 34.85 5.36
C LYS A 26 3.13 34.50 6.80
N ILE A 27 4.42 34.30 7.05
CA ILE A 27 4.94 33.84 8.36
C ILE A 27 4.61 34.82 9.51
N ALA A 28 4.52 36.13 9.22
CA ALA A 28 4.19 37.14 10.23
C ALA A 28 2.75 37.02 10.76
N ASP A 29 1.83 36.45 9.98
CA ASP A 29 0.45 36.19 10.37
C ASP A 29 0.32 34.75 10.86
N GLU A 30 -0.03 34.57 12.14
CA GLU A 30 -0.13 33.24 12.74
C GLU A 30 -1.15 32.33 12.06
N ARG A 31 -2.16 32.89 11.37
CA ARG A 31 -3.15 32.09 10.62
C ARG A 31 -2.64 31.60 9.26
N GLN A 32 -1.46 32.06 8.83
CA GLN A 32 -0.89 31.78 7.51
C GLN A 32 0.50 31.13 7.57
N ARG A 33 0.86 30.56 8.73
CA ARG A 33 2.15 29.90 8.97
C ARG A 33 2.21 28.45 8.49
N GLY A 34 1.08 27.86 8.08
CA GLY A 34 1.02 26.43 7.76
C GLY A 34 1.28 25.54 8.99
N ASP A 35 1.15 26.07 10.21
CA ASP A 35 1.27 25.32 11.45
C ASP A 35 -0.02 24.57 11.79
N GLY A 36 0.10 23.49 12.56
CA GLY A 36 -1.01 22.62 12.88
C GLY A 36 -0.55 21.21 13.24
N TYR A 37 -1.37 20.21 12.89
CA TYR A 37 -1.06 18.80 13.16
C TYR A 37 -1.49 17.88 12.01
N GLY A 38 -0.81 16.75 11.90
CA GLY A 38 -1.21 15.65 11.01
C GLY A 38 -1.88 14.53 11.79
N LEU A 39 -2.81 13.83 11.15
CA LEU A 39 -3.41 12.61 11.68
C LEU A 39 -3.43 11.54 10.58
N VAL A 40 -3.07 10.29 10.91
CA VAL A 40 -3.17 9.17 9.97
C VAL A 40 -4.18 8.16 10.51
N ARG A 41 -5.22 7.88 9.72
CA ARG A 41 -6.24 6.88 10.03
C ARG A 41 -6.04 5.65 9.17
N PHE A 42 -5.86 4.50 9.80
CA PHE A 42 -5.73 3.22 9.11
C PHE A 42 -7.06 2.46 9.11
N ASN A 43 -7.68 2.31 7.95
CA ASN A 43 -8.78 1.37 7.77
C ASN A 43 -8.21 -0.01 7.47
N LYS A 44 -8.10 -0.85 8.51
CA LYS A 44 -7.53 -2.20 8.39
C LYS A 44 -8.42 -3.16 7.59
N LEU A 45 -9.70 -2.87 7.40
CA LEU A 45 -10.60 -3.71 6.61
C LEU A 45 -10.41 -3.44 5.11
N THR A 46 -10.40 -2.16 4.71
CA THR A 46 -10.18 -1.76 3.31
C THR A 46 -8.71 -1.62 2.93
N ARG A 47 -7.79 -1.75 3.91
CA ARG A 47 -6.33 -1.60 3.75
C ARG A 47 -5.94 -0.24 3.16
N GLN A 48 -6.59 0.82 3.65
CA GLN A 48 -6.31 2.19 3.26
C GLN A 48 -5.78 3.00 4.43
N ALA A 49 -4.92 3.97 4.13
CA ALA A 49 -4.48 4.99 5.04
C ALA A 49 -5.02 6.35 4.56
N THR A 50 -5.77 7.04 5.42
CA THR A 50 -6.17 8.43 5.21
C THR A 50 -5.23 9.31 6.02
N ILE A 51 -4.49 10.18 5.34
CA ILE A 51 -3.63 11.18 5.94
C ILE A 51 -4.38 12.51 5.93
N GLU A 52 -4.46 13.13 7.09
CA GLU A 52 -5.12 14.41 7.34
C GLU A 52 -4.08 15.46 7.70
N CYS A 53 -4.34 16.72 7.35
CA CYS A 53 -3.47 17.85 7.67
C CYS A 53 -4.31 19.06 8.10
N TRP A 54 -4.30 19.33 9.40
CA TRP A 54 -5.17 20.30 10.05
C TRP A 54 -4.43 21.58 10.39
N PRO A 55 -4.93 22.77 10.00
CA PRO A 55 -4.43 24.04 10.50
C PRO A 55 -4.58 24.16 12.02
N ARG A 56 -3.65 24.88 12.66
CA ARG A 56 -3.62 25.08 14.13
C ARG A 56 -4.93 25.61 14.72
N PHE A 57 -5.62 26.48 13.99
CA PHE A 57 -6.84 27.16 14.44
C PHE A 57 -8.11 26.62 13.76
N ALA A 58 -8.05 25.44 13.15
CA ALA A 58 -9.21 24.83 12.51
C ALA A 58 -10.31 24.48 13.53
N ASP A 59 -11.57 24.70 13.15
CA ASP A 59 -12.70 24.09 13.84
C ASP A 59 -12.94 22.70 13.25
N VAL A 60 -12.65 21.65 14.02
CA VAL A 60 -12.83 20.26 13.57
C VAL A 60 -14.31 19.89 13.36
N GLY A 61 -15.25 20.68 13.89
CA GLY A 61 -16.69 20.51 13.67
C GLY A 61 -17.10 20.74 12.21
N ASP A 62 -16.31 21.50 11.45
CA ASP A 62 -16.53 21.77 10.03
C ASP A 62 -16.09 20.60 9.12
N GLY A 63 -15.54 19.52 9.70
CA GLY A 63 -15.13 18.31 8.98
C GLY A 63 -13.95 18.56 8.02
N ASP A 64 -13.88 17.77 6.95
CA ASP A 64 -12.75 17.78 6.02
C ASP A 64 -12.49 19.13 5.35
N ALA A 65 -13.53 19.98 5.23
CA ALA A 65 -13.40 21.31 4.66
C ALA A 65 -12.53 22.27 5.49
N ALA A 66 -12.29 21.96 6.78
CA ALA A 66 -11.42 22.74 7.64
C ALA A 66 -9.94 22.33 7.58
N GLN A 67 -9.60 21.26 6.85
CA GLN A 67 -8.21 20.87 6.61
C GLN A 67 -7.52 21.82 5.61
N PHE A 68 -6.20 21.72 5.48
CA PHE A 68 -5.50 22.42 4.41
C PHE A 68 -6.00 21.97 3.03
N ALA A 69 -5.98 22.88 2.06
CA ALA A 69 -6.39 22.55 0.69
C ALA A 69 -5.65 21.32 0.16
N GLY A 70 -6.37 20.41 -0.48
CA GLY A 70 -5.83 19.14 -0.98
C GLY A 70 -5.80 17.99 0.04
N TRP A 71 -6.20 18.23 1.29
CA TRP A 71 -6.34 17.22 2.34
C TRP A 71 -7.83 16.96 2.65
N PRO A 72 -8.19 15.78 3.18
CA PRO A 72 -7.32 14.62 3.42
C PRO A 72 -6.94 13.87 2.14
N VAL A 73 -5.88 13.06 2.22
CA VAL A 73 -5.44 12.17 1.14
C VAL A 73 -5.58 10.72 1.59
N THR A 74 -6.30 9.90 0.82
CA THR A 74 -6.42 8.47 1.07
C THR A 74 -5.64 7.67 0.04
N ILE A 75 -4.76 6.77 0.51
CA ILE A 75 -3.99 5.84 -0.31
C ILE A 75 -4.32 4.39 0.09
N ALA A 76 -4.33 3.49 -0.88
CA ALA A 76 -4.42 2.05 -0.63
C ALA A 76 -3.03 1.49 -0.29
N LEU A 77 -2.97 0.41 0.48
CA LEU A 77 -1.72 -0.28 0.79
C LEU A 77 -0.99 -0.69 -0.49
N GLU A 78 -1.73 -1.16 -1.50
CA GLU A 78 -1.18 -1.61 -2.77
C GLU A 78 -0.53 -0.48 -3.59
N ASP A 79 -0.93 0.77 -3.39
CA ASP A 79 -0.36 1.92 -4.10
C ASP A 79 1.12 2.15 -3.74
N ASN A 80 1.59 1.58 -2.63
CA ASN A 80 2.99 1.68 -2.19
C ASN A 80 3.95 0.79 -3.01
N ASP A 81 3.43 -0.12 -3.85
CA ASP A 81 4.23 -0.92 -4.77
C ASP A 81 3.98 -0.49 -6.22
N GLY A 82 4.80 0.45 -6.70
CA GLY A 82 4.69 0.98 -8.07
C GLY A 82 5.15 0.03 -9.18
N ARG A 83 5.59 -1.20 -8.86
CA ARG A 83 6.03 -2.17 -9.86
C ARG A 83 4.82 -2.67 -10.67
N LYS A 84 5.01 -2.84 -11.98
CA LYS A 84 3.97 -3.39 -12.86
C LYS A 84 4.11 -4.91 -12.94
N PRO A 85 3.08 -5.69 -12.56
CA PRO A 85 3.13 -7.14 -12.71
C PRO A 85 3.35 -7.53 -14.17
N VAL A 86 4.22 -8.52 -14.40
CA VAL A 86 4.46 -9.10 -15.74
C VAL A 86 3.88 -10.50 -15.87
N ALA A 87 3.61 -11.15 -14.74
CA ALA A 87 3.00 -12.46 -14.63
C ALA A 87 2.35 -12.62 -13.24
N TRP A 88 1.68 -13.75 -13.02
CA TRP A 88 1.03 -14.10 -11.76
C TRP A 88 1.33 -15.53 -11.36
N LEU A 89 1.24 -15.80 -10.07
CA LEU A 89 1.15 -17.17 -9.56
C LEU A 89 -0.31 -17.65 -9.63
N PRO A 90 -0.56 -18.97 -9.52
CA PRO A 90 -1.92 -19.48 -9.38
C PRO A 90 -2.67 -18.79 -8.24
N THR A 91 -3.98 -18.60 -8.41
CA THR A 91 -4.85 -18.10 -7.34
C THR A 91 -4.76 -19.03 -6.15
N LEU A 92 -4.43 -18.48 -4.99
CA LEU A 92 -4.43 -19.18 -3.71
C LEU A 92 -5.81 -19.06 -3.11
N GLU A 93 -6.43 -20.18 -2.74
CA GLU A 93 -7.72 -20.21 -2.06
C GLU A 93 -7.56 -20.85 -0.68
N PHE A 94 -7.80 -20.07 0.37
CA PHE A 94 -7.58 -20.47 1.76
C PHE A 94 -8.90 -20.95 2.39
N THR A 95 -8.98 -22.23 2.73
CA THR A 95 -10.20 -22.82 3.30
C THR A 95 -10.36 -22.42 4.78
N HIS A 96 -9.26 -22.49 5.54
CA HIS A 96 -9.27 -22.38 7.01
C HIS A 96 -8.63 -21.10 7.58
N LEU A 97 -8.10 -20.23 6.73
CA LEU A 97 -7.57 -18.93 7.16
C LEU A 97 -8.47 -17.82 6.65
N ASP A 98 -8.88 -16.93 7.55
CA ASP A 98 -9.50 -15.67 7.14
C ASP A 98 -8.42 -14.60 7.02
N ARG A 99 -8.35 -13.96 5.85
CA ARG A 99 -7.41 -12.86 5.59
C ARG A 99 -5.97 -13.18 6.00
N PRO A 100 -5.34 -14.26 5.50
CA PRO A 100 -3.98 -14.63 5.90
C PRO A 100 -2.95 -13.58 5.52
N VAL A 101 -1.81 -13.62 6.21
CA VAL A 101 -0.57 -12.98 5.75
C VAL A 101 0.02 -13.87 4.67
N VAL A 102 0.39 -13.29 3.53
CA VAL A 102 1.06 -13.98 2.41
C VAL A 102 2.38 -13.28 2.13
N GLN A 103 3.43 -14.07 1.96
CA GLN A 103 4.77 -13.63 1.56
C GLN A 103 5.16 -14.34 0.27
N VAL A 104 5.62 -13.59 -0.72
CA VAL A 104 6.13 -14.12 -1.99
C VAL A 104 7.62 -13.87 -2.07
N ILE A 105 8.37 -14.93 -2.36
CA ILE A 105 9.82 -14.94 -2.37
C ILE A 105 10.27 -15.47 -3.73
N ASP A 106 11.16 -14.75 -4.37
CA ASP A 106 11.81 -15.22 -5.58
C ASP A 106 12.71 -16.44 -5.27
N ALA A 107 12.55 -17.53 -6.03
CA ALA A 107 13.28 -18.76 -5.74
C ALA A 107 14.77 -18.67 -6.11
N ASP A 108 15.14 -17.82 -7.08
CA ASP A 108 16.50 -17.73 -7.59
C ASP A 108 17.35 -16.77 -6.75
N SER A 109 16.79 -15.63 -6.34
CA SER A 109 17.53 -14.59 -5.59
C SER A 109 17.34 -14.64 -4.07
N ASP A 110 16.39 -15.43 -3.57
CA ASP A 110 15.95 -15.41 -2.16
C ASP A 110 15.35 -14.05 -1.73
N GLU A 111 15.02 -13.19 -2.69
CA GLU A 111 14.42 -11.88 -2.44
C GLU A 111 12.95 -12.02 -2.04
N ILE A 112 12.60 -11.49 -0.86
CA ILE A 112 11.20 -11.27 -0.48
C ILE A 112 10.66 -10.13 -1.34
N LEU A 113 9.75 -10.45 -2.27
CA LEU A 113 9.11 -9.43 -3.10
C LEU A 113 8.16 -8.56 -2.30
N TYR A 114 7.36 -9.19 -1.41
CA TYR A 114 6.45 -8.52 -0.50
C TYR A 114 5.92 -9.49 0.55
N THR A 115 5.42 -8.93 1.66
CA THR A 115 4.65 -9.61 2.71
C THR A 115 3.49 -8.71 3.12
N PHE A 116 2.25 -9.18 2.96
CA PHE A 116 1.09 -8.44 3.47
C PHE A 116 -0.12 -9.33 3.78
N ARG A 117 -1.07 -8.77 4.53
CA ARG A 117 -2.35 -9.40 4.85
C ARG A 117 -3.35 -9.21 3.72
N ILE A 118 -3.92 -10.29 3.20
CA ILE A 118 -4.92 -10.22 2.12
C ILE A 118 -6.32 -9.85 2.67
N SER A 119 -7.20 -9.29 1.84
CA SER A 119 -8.54 -8.83 2.26
C SER A 119 -9.60 -9.93 2.41
N GLY A 120 -9.32 -11.16 1.97
CA GLY A 120 -10.26 -12.27 2.07
C GLY A 120 -9.57 -13.62 2.06
N LYS A 121 -10.24 -14.62 1.51
CA LYS A 121 -9.73 -16.00 1.43
C LYS A 121 -9.10 -16.35 0.09
N GLN A 122 -9.07 -15.42 -0.85
CA GLN A 122 -8.51 -15.65 -2.18
C GLN A 122 -7.51 -14.55 -2.52
N PHE A 123 -6.41 -14.94 -3.15
CA PHE A 123 -5.39 -14.00 -3.61
C PHE A 123 -4.65 -14.58 -4.80
N ARG A 124 -4.54 -13.80 -5.88
CA ARG A 124 -3.70 -14.12 -7.04
C ARG A 124 -2.42 -13.29 -6.95
N PRO A 125 -1.28 -13.89 -6.56
CA PRO A 125 -0.05 -13.14 -6.32
C PRO A 125 0.53 -12.56 -7.62
N PRO A 126 0.68 -11.22 -7.75
CA PRO A 126 1.44 -10.64 -8.86
C PRO A 126 2.94 -10.87 -8.69
N VAL A 127 3.65 -11.04 -9.80
CA VAL A 127 5.10 -11.11 -9.83
C VAL A 127 5.68 -10.26 -10.94
N TYR A 128 6.93 -9.85 -10.76
CA TYR A 128 7.57 -8.78 -11.55
C TYR A 128 8.65 -9.29 -12.51
N ARG A 129 8.82 -10.62 -12.58
CA ARG A 129 9.60 -11.32 -13.59
C ARG A 129 9.03 -12.73 -13.81
N THR A 130 9.46 -13.38 -14.89
CA THR A 130 9.21 -14.81 -15.09
C THR A 130 10.13 -15.63 -14.19
N GLY A 131 9.67 -16.78 -13.69
CA GLY A 131 10.49 -17.64 -12.85
C GLY A 131 9.67 -18.53 -11.92
N LEU A 132 10.37 -19.09 -10.93
CA LEU A 132 9.81 -19.89 -9.85
C LEU A 132 9.78 -19.09 -8.55
N TYR A 133 8.77 -19.33 -7.73
CA TYR A 133 8.53 -18.58 -6.51
C TYR A 133 8.20 -19.51 -5.35
N ARG A 134 8.74 -19.19 -4.18
CA ARG A 134 8.26 -19.72 -2.89
C ARG A 134 7.15 -18.82 -2.39
N VAL A 135 6.15 -19.43 -1.78
CA VAL A 135 5.05 -18.71 -1.14
C VAL A 135 4.92 -19.20 0.28
N ARG A 136 4.97 -18.24 1.20
CA ARG A 136 4.71 -18.46 2.62
C ARG A 136 3.40 -17.80 3.04
N TYR A 137 2.74 -18.36 4.04
CA TYR A 137 1.44 -17.88 4.51
C TYR A 137 1.18 -18.23 5.99
N GLY A 138 0.20 -17.58 6.59
CA GLY A 138 -0.29 -17.92 7.93
C GLY A 138 -1.25 -16.89 8.52
N ALA A 139 -1.75 -17.16 9.73
CA ALA A 139 -2.77 -16.34 10.38
C ALA A 139 -2.20 -14.99 10.86
N ASP A 140 -1.10 -15.02 11.63
CA ASP A 140 -0.51 -13.83 12.24
C ASP A 140 0.81 -13.42 11.57
N GLY A 141 1.42 -14.33 10.83
CA GLY A 141 2.62 -14.13 10.00
C GLY A 141 2.72 -15.19 8.91
N PRO A 142 3.70 -15.08 7.99
CA PRO A 142 3.92 -16.06 6.92
C PRO A 142 4.67 -17.30 7.44
N ASP A 143 4.14 -17.97 8.47
CA ASP A 143 4.88 -18.98 9.24
C ASP A 143 4.96 -20.36 8.57
N ARG A 144 4.14 -20.58 7.54
CA ARG A 144 4.12 -21.82 6.75
C ARG A 144 4.61 -21.57 5.34
N GLU A 145 5.24 -22.56 4.73
CA GLU A 145 5.68 -22.50 3.33
C GLU A 145 4.92 -23.55 2.51
N LEU A 146 4.51 -23.21 1.29
CA LEU A 146 4.00 -24.20 0.35
C LEU A 146 5.10 -25.20 0.00
N ALA A 147 4.77 -26.48 0.03
CA ALA A 147 5.72 -27.57 -0.23
C ALA A 147 6.27 -27.60 -1.67
N ARG A 148 5.73 -26.78 -2.58
CA ARG A 148 6.15 -26.68 -3.98
C ARG A 148 6.38 -25.24 -4.37
N LEU A 149 7.33 -25.05 -5.29
CA LEU A 149 7.51 -23.80 -6.00
C LEU A 149 6.32 -23.56 -6.95
N LEU A 150 5.97 -22.30 -7.13
CA LEU A 150 4.94 -21.86 -8.07
C LEU A 150 5.60 -21.18 -9.27
N THR A 151 5.15 -21.53 -10.46
CA THR A 151 5.65 -20.93 -11.71
C THR A 151 4.84 -19.69 -12.06
N ALA A 152 5.53 -18.60 -12.38
CA ALA A 152 4.92 -17.40 -12.92
C ALA A 152 4.34 -17.64 -14.31
N THR A 153 3.11 -17.19 -14.54
CA THR A 153 2.43 -17.30 -15.83
C THR A 153 1.50 -16.13 -16.10
N THR A 154 1.32 -15.79 -17.37
CA THR A 154 0.30 -14.83 -17.83
C THR A 154 -1.04 -15.51 -18.10
N ALA A 155 -1.04 -16.82 -18.28
CA ALA A 155 -2.25 -17.59 -18.50
C ALA A 155 -3.06 -17.75 -17.21
N GLU A 156 -4.36 -18.02 -17.35
CA GLU A 156 -5.16 -18.51 -16.23
C GLU A 156 -4.73 -19.93 -15.86
N THR A 157 -4.78 -20.21 -14.57
CA THR A 157 -4.45 -21.52 -14.00
C THR A 157 -5.54 -21.92 -13.03
N THR A 158 -5.75 -23.23 -12.87
CA THR A 158 -6.62 -23.75 -11.82
C THR A 158 -6.20 -23.21 -10.45
N PRO A 159 -7.13 -22.68 -9.65
CA PRO A 159 -6.84 -22.23 -8.29
C PRO A 159 -6.25 -23.35 -7.43
N LEU A 160 -5.32 -22.98 -6.55
CA LEU A 160 -4.68 -23.85 -5.59
C LEU A 160 -5.39 -23.75 -4.24
N GLN A 161 -6.06 -24.83 -3.84
CA GLN A 161 -6.66 -24.94 -2.52
C GLN A 161 -5.57 -25.09 -1.44
N ILE A 162 -5.68 -24.26 -0.40
CA ILE A 162 -4.79 -24.21 0.76
C ILE A 162 -5.59 -24.62 1.99
N ASP A 163 -5.53 -25.92 2.28
CA ASP A 163 -6.33 -26.56 3.33
C ASP A 163 -5.64 -26.65 4.70
N ARG A 164 -4.40 -26.16 4.83
CA ARG A 164 -3.66 -26.19 6.10
C ARG A 164 -2.88 -24.94 6.36
#